data_AF-A0A9D6N4T0-F1
#
_entry.id   AF-A0A9D6N4T0-F1
#
_cell.length_a   1.000
_cell.length_b   1.000
_cell.length_c   1.000
_cell.angle_alpha   90.00
_cell.angle_beta   90.00
_cell.angle_gamma   90.00
#
_symmetry.space_group_name_H-M   'P 1'
#
loop_
_entity.id
_entity.type
_entity.pdbx_description
1 polymer ?
#
loop_
_entity_poly.entity_id
_entity_poly.type
_entity_poly.pdbx_seq_one_letter_code
_entity_poly.pdbx_strand_id
1 'polypeptide(L)'
;MKPAHLKLTASLILALATVAALPSLANGPGRGGRPVHARTPVVHEREEAQQARIEQGVRSGELSQGETKQLRSEEKGIRDEEKAARADGVVTPTERRQLRQDLNQTSKDIYQDKHNAEKGVPMPPPLPPPPGAGPSWRQHEQNHRIAQGVRSGQLTKEEAQSLRQGEKSVRAERKEFRSDGQFTPQERQKVRSDLNEQSQKIYQEKHDGDTAPKK
;
A
#
# COMPACT_ATOMS: atom_id res chain seq x y z
N MET A 1 -19.15 17.51 17.46
CA MET A 1 -17.69 17.68 17.21
C MET A 1 -16.97 16.81 18.23
N LYS A 2 -16.32 15.73 17.80
CA LYS A 2 -15.59 14.81 18.69
C LYS A 2 -14.09 14.94 18.40
N PRO A 3 -13.21 15.04 19.41
CA PRO A 3 -11.78 15.25 19.19
C PRO A 3 -11.10 14.01 18.62
N ALA A 4 -10.27 14.22 17.60
CA ALA A 4 -9.41 13.21 17.02
C ALA A 4 -8.28 12.87 18.01
N HIS A 5 -8.22 11.62 18.46
CA HIS A 5 -7.10 11.12 19.24
C HIS A 5 -5.94 10.79 18.28
N LEU A 6 -5.07 11.77 18.08
CA LEU A 6 -3.72 11.56 17.55
C LEU A 6 -2.95 10.72 18.58
N LYS A 7 -2.81 9.42 18.35
CA LYS A 7 -1.83 8.62 19.08
C LYS A 7 -0.49 8.75 18.36
N LEU A 8 0.25 9.81 18.71
CA LEU A 8 1.68 9.90 18.44
C LEU A 8 2.39 8.90 19.37
N THR A 9 2.48 7.64 18.96
CA THR A 9 3.47 6.74 19.54
C THR A 9 4.78 7.02 18.83
N ALA A 10 5.44 8.09 19.27
CA ALA A 10 6.86 8.25 19.04
C ALA A 10 7.55 7.07 19.73
N SER A 11 7.87 6.02 18.96
CA SER A 11 8.78 4.99 19.42
C SER A 11 10.12 5.67 19.67
N LEU A 12 10.36 5.88 20.96
CA LEU A 12 11.59 6.41 21.52
C LEU A 12 12.76 5.59 20.99
N ILE A 13 13.53 6.17 20.07
CA ILE A 13 14.84 5.65 19.68
C ILE A 13 15.74 5.88 20.88
N LEU A 14 15.78 4.91 21.80
CA LEU A 14 16.75 4.91 22.88
C LEU A 14 18.06 4.34 22.34
N ALA A 15 18.82 5.19 21.65
CA ALA A 15 20.23 4.96 21.39
C ALA A 15 21.01 5.13 22.71
N LEU A 16 20.96 4.12 23.58
CA LEU A 16 21.80 4.10 24.78
C LEU A 16 23.20 3.61 24.40
N ALA A 17 24.02 4.55 23.94
CA ALA A 17 25.46 4.35 23.84
C ALA A 17 26.09 4.47 25.24
N THR A 18 26.21 3.37 25.98
CA THR A 18 27.08 3.31 27.17
C THR A 18 28.38 2.61 26.81
N VAL A 19 29.40 3.42 26.50
CA VAL A 19 30.80 2.98 26.44
C VAL A 19 31.30 2.86 27.88
N ALA A 20 31.45 1.63 28.36
CA ALA A 20 32.24 1.32 29.55
C ALA A 20 33.39 0.41 29.12
N ALA A 21 34.55 1.00 28.86
CA ALA A 21 35.79 0.27 28.65
C ALA A 21 36.28 -0.30 29.99
N LEU A 22 36.34 -1.63 30.11
CA LEU A 22 37.05 -2.31 31.20
C LEU A 22 38.10 -3.25 30.56
N PRO A 23 39.37 -3.20 30.98
CA PRO A 23 40.37 -4.13 30.49
C PRO A 23 40.19 -5.46 31.24
N SER A 24 40.03 -6.56 30.50
CA SER A 24 40.14 -7.92 31.07
C SER A 24 41.29 -8.65 30.41
N LEU A 25 42.37 -8.82 31.17
CA LEU A 25 43.43 -9.78 30.89
C LEU A 25 42.94 -11.16 31.34
N ALA A 26 42.82 -12.12 30.42
CA ALA A 26 42.86 -13.55 30.77
C ALA A 26 43.11 -14.41 29.53
N ASN A 27 44.27 -15.05 29.53
CA ASN A 27 44.74 -16.04 28.57
C ASN A 27 44.09 -17.41 28.86
N GLY A 28 43.59 -18.10 27.84
CA GLY A 28 43.13 -19.49 27.95
C GLY A 28 42.75 -20.09 26.58
N PRO A 29 43.34 -21.22 26.15
CA PRO A 29 42.97 -21.87 24.90
C PRO A 29 41.75 -22.78 25.13
N GLY A 30 40.54 -22.25 24.92
CA GLY A 30 39.27 -22.93 25.13
C GLY A 30 38.43 -23.04 23.86
N ARG A 31 38.49 -24.22 23.22
CA ARG A 31 37.48 -24.87 22.35
C ARG A 31 36.70 -23.99 21.34
N GLY A 32 37.08 -24.17 20.08
CA GLY A 32 36.41 -23.79 18.83
C GLY A 32 34.94 -23.37 18.92
N GLY A 33 34.73 -22.06 18.87
CA GLY A 33 33.43 -21.46 18.59
C GLY A 33 32.94 -21.85 17.20
N ARG A 34 31.73 -22.42 17.12
CA ARG A 34 31.00 -22.45 15.86
C ARG A 34 30.71 -20.98 15.50
N PRO A 35 31.07 -20.49 14.30
CA PRO A 35 30.74 -19.12 13.92
C PRO A 35 29.22 -18.94 14.02
N VAL A 36 28.79 -18.09 14.94
CA VAL A 36 27.37 -17.74 15.10
C VAL A 36 27.05 -16.90 13.87
N HIS A 37 26.44 -17.53 12.86
CA HIS A 37 26.33 -16.96 11.53
C HIS A 37 25.62 -15.59 11.56
N ALA A 38 26.25 -14.56 10.97
CA ALA A 38 25.67 -13.26 10.65
C ALA A 38 24.41 -13.33 9.76
N ARG A 39 24.11 -14.51 9.20
CA ARG A 39 22.91 -14.74 8.39
C ARG A 39 21.71 -14.96 9.31
N THR A 40 20.69 -14.12 9.15
CA THR A 40 19.39 -14.20 9.83
C THR A 40 18.28 -14.59 8.84
N PRO A 41 18.29 -15.81 8.28
CA PRO A 41 17.37 -16.21 7.21
C PRO A 41 15.88 -16.04 7.58
N VAL A 42 15.50 -16.37 8.82
CA VAL A 42 14.12 -16.20 9.31
C VAL A 42 13.69 -14.73 9.43
N VAL A 43 14.63 -13.81 9.66
CA VAL A 43 14.33 -12.35 9.69
C VAL A 43 14.05 -11.89 8.26
N HIS A 44 14.90 -12.29 7.32
CA HIS A 44 14.74 -11.98 5.90
C HIS A 44 13.42 -12.49 5.31
N GLU A 45 13.07 -13.76 5.54
CA GLU A 45 11.80 -14.35 5.10
C GLU A 45 10.58 -13.57 5.63
N ARG A 46 10.67 -13.04 6.85
CA ARG A 46 9.58 -12.25 7.45
C ARG A 46 9.48 -10.85 6.88
N GLU A 47 10.59 -10.22 6.52
CA GLU A 47 10.59 -8.92 5.83
C GLU A 47 9.97 -9.06 4.44
N GLU A 48 10.32 -10.12 3.70
CA GLU A 48 9.72 -10.38 2.38
C GLU A 48 8.21 -10.60 2.49
N ALA A 49 7.76 -11.38 3.48
CA ALA A 49 6.34 -11.61 3.71
C ALA A 49 5.59 -10.33 4.09
N GLN A 50 6.20 -9.43 4.84
CA GLN A 50 5.61 -8.13 5.21
C GLN A 50 5.53 -7.19 4.00
N GLN A 51 6.60 -7.10 3.23
CA GLN A 51 6.63 -6.35 1.98
C GLN A 51 5.54 -6.83 1.01
N ALA A 52 5.36 -8.15 0.87
CA ALA A 52 4.31 -8.73 0.04
C ALA A 52 2.91 -8.36 0.53
N ARG A 53 2.68 -8.33 1.85
CA ARG A 53 1.39 -7.91 2.45
C ARG A 53 1.13 -6.42 2.26
N ILE A 54 2.15 -5.57 2.37
CA ILE A 54 2.05 -4.15 2.08
C ILE A 54 1.72 -3.95 0.60
N GLU A 55 2.42 -4.63 -0.31
CA GLU A 55 2.14 -4.55 -1.75
C GLU A 55 0.73 -5.03 -2.09
N GLN A 56 0.30 -6.15 -1.50
CA GLN A 56 -1.05 -6.65 -1.68
C GLN A 56 -2.10 -5.67 -1.11
N GLY A 57 -1.85 -5.05 0.04
CA GLY A 57 -2.73 -4.04 0.64
C GLY A 57 -2.81 -2.75 -0.19
N VAL A 58 -1.68 -2.31 -0.78
CA VAL A 58 -1.66 -1.20 -1.73
C VAL A 58 -2.46 -1.55 -2.98
N ARG A 59 -2.25 -2.75 -3.52
CA ARG A 59 -2.93 -3.24 -4.72
C ARG A 59 -4.43 -3.36 -4.47
N SER A 60 -4.87 -4.00 -3.39
CA SER A 60 -6.29 -4.14 -3.06
C SER A 60 -6.96 -2.82 -2.70
N GLY A 61 -6.18 -1.80 -2.32
CA GLY A 61 -6.69 -0.55 -1.76
C GLY A 61 -7.04 -0.66 -0.27
N GLU A 62 -6.68 -1.76 0.39
CA GLU A 62 -6.79 -1.95 1.84
C GLU A 62 -5.82 -1.04 2.62
N LEU A 63 -4.74 -0.56 1.98
CA LEU A 63 -3.81 0.41 2.55
C LEU A 63 -3.88 1.74 1.79
N SER A 64 -4.03 2.84 2.53
CA SER A 64 -3.88 4.19 1.99
C SER A 64 -2.40 4.54 1.74
N GLN A 65 -2.18 5.63 1.01
CA GLN A 65 -0.83 6.13 0.75
C GLN A 65 -0.10 6.56 2.04
N GLY A 66 -0.84 7.11 3.02
CA GLY A 66 -0.27 7.54 4.30
C GLY A 66 0.20 6.35 5.13
N GLU A 67 -0.67 5.36 5.30
CA GLU A 67 -0.36 4.10 6.00
C GLU A 67 0.78 3.36 5.30
N THR A 68 0.73 3.23 3.97
CA THR A 68 1.81 2.61 3.20
C THR A 68 3.16 3.28 3.42
N LYS A 69 3.18 4.62 3.48
CA LYS A 69 4.42 5.38 3.72
C LYS A 69 4.95 5.13 5.13
N GLN A 70 4.07 5.07 6.12
CA GLN A 70 4.44 4.77 7.51
C GLN A 70 5.01 3.35 7.62
N LEU A 71 4.28 2.34 7.13
CA LEU A 71 4.71 0.93 7.17
C LEU A 71 6.06 0.71 6.48
N ARG A 72 6.29 1.34 5.30
CA ARG A 72 7.58 1.29 4.62
C ARG A 72 8.71 1.97 5.40
N SER A 73 8.39 3.00 6.19
CA SER A 73 9.37 3.66 7.06
C SER A 73 9.76 2.77 8.24
N GLU A 74 8.79 2.05 8.81
CA GLU A 74 9.02 1.08 9.88
C GLU A 74 9.89 -0.09 9.39
N GLU A 75 9.53 -0.71 8.25
CA GLU A 75 10.36 -1.76 7.65
C GLU A 75 11.77 -1.28 7.32
N LYS A 76 11.92 -0.03 6.86
CA LYS A 76 13.24 0.56 6.64
C LYS A 76 14.05 0.65 7.94
N GLY A 77 13.43 1.06 9.04
CA GLY A 77 14.07 1.11 10.35
C GLY A 77 14.58 -0.27 10.80
N ILE A 78 13.76 -1.31 10.63
CA ILE A 78 14.14 -2.70 10.96
C ILE A 78 15.32 -3.17 10.11
N ARG A 79 15.33 -2.87 8.80
CA ARG A 79 16.47 -3.21 7.91
C ARG A 79 17.75 -2.49 8.33
N ASP A 80 17.64 -1.23 8.75
CA ASP A 80 18.79 -0.44 9.23
C ASP A 80 19.33 -1.03 10.55
N GLU A 81 18.44 -1.49 11.46
CA GLU A 81 18.81 -2.22 12.68
C GLU A 81 19.45 -3.59 12.38
N GLU A 82 18.90 -4.36 11.45
CA GLU A 82 19.48 -5.65 11.04
C GLU A 82 20.88 -5.44 10.48
N LYS A 83 21.08 -4.40 9.67
CA LYS A 83 22.39 -4.04 9.13
C LYS A 83 23.39 -3.67 10.23
N ALA A 84 22.94 -2.94 11.26
CA ALA A 84 23.77 -2.61 12.41
C ALA A 84 24.15 -3.85 13.23
N ALA A 85 23.19 -4.73 13.52
CA ALA A 85 23.41 -5.99 14.24
C ALA A 85 24.31 -6.98 13.48
N ARG A 86 24.41 -6.85 12.15
CA ARG A 86 25.32 -7.65 11.32
C ARG A 86 26.72 -7.03 11.19
N ALA A 87 26.93 -5.79 11.62
CA ALA A 87 28.15 -5.02 11.32
C ALA A 87 29.42 -5.58 11.97
N ASP A 88 29.29 -6.16 13.17
CA ASP A 88 30.38 -6.82 13.90
C ASP A 88 30.57 -8.29 13.50
N GLY A 89 29.76 -8.79 12.56
CA GLY A 89 29.79 -10.14 12.05
C GLY A 89 29.06 -11.18 12.92
N VAL A 90 28.44 -10.79 14.04
CA VAL A 90 27.75 -11.71 14.94
C VAL A 90 26.44 -11.10 15.46
N VAL A 91 25.30 -11.59 14.95
CA VAL A 91 24.00 -11.22 15.51
C VAL A 91 23.76 -11.97 16.82
N THR A 92 23.80 -11.26 17.94
CA THR A 92 23.59 -11.79 19.28
C THR A 92 22.15 -12.28 19.50
N PRO A 93 21.90 -13.16 20.49
CA PRO A 93 20.54 -13.57 20.85
C PRO A 93 19.62 -12.40 21.23
N THR A 94 20.17 -11.35 21.85
CA THR A 94 19.43 -10.16 22.25
C THR A 94 18.99 -9.34 21.04
N GLU A 95 19.89 -9.04 20.10
CA GLU A 95 19.56 -8.33 18.86
C GLU A 95 18.56 -9.14 18.02
N ARG A 96 18.76 -10.46 17.95
CA ARG A 96 17.80 -11.34 17.27
C ARG A 96 16.41 -11.30 17.91
N ARG A 97 16.33 -11.17 19.23
CA ARG A 97 15.06 -11.04 19.95
C ARG A 97 14.41 -9.68 19.64
N GLN A 98 15.20 -8.61 19.64
CA GLN A 98 14.73 -7.26 19.32
C GLN A 98 14.16 -7.19 17.90
N LEU A 99 14.94 -7.58 16.89
CA LEU A 99 14.50 -7.68 15.49
C LEU A 99 13.20 -8.48 15.34
N ARG A 100 13.07 -9.60 16.06
CA ARG A 100 11.83 -10.40 16.04
C ARG A 100 10.65 -9.68 16.66
N GLN A 101 10.86 -8.90 17.72
CA GLN A 101 9.81 -8.10 18.35
C GLN A 101 9.35 -6.99 17.42
N ASP A 102 10.28 -6.30 16.76
CA ASP A 102 9.94 -5.22 15.84
C ASP A 102 9.22 -5.75 14.59
N LEU A 103 9.68 -6.86 14.00
CA LEU A 103 8.95 -7.55 12.91
C LEU A 103 7.55 -8.00 13.34
N ASN A 104 7.37 -8.44 14.60
CA ASN A 104 6.03 -8.81 15.10
C ASN A 104 5.14 -7.59 15.29
N GLN A 105 5.72 -6.45 15.71
CA GLN A 105 5.00 -5.20 15.87
C GLN A 105 4.57 -4.66 14.51
N THR A 106 5.49 -4.51 13.56
CA THR A 106 5.16 -4.11 12.19
C THR A 106 4.17 -5.07 11.52
N SER A 107 4.26 -6.38 11.76
CA SER A 107 3.24 -7.32 11.26
C SER A 107 1.83 -7.06 11.81
N LYS A 108 1.72 -6.62 13.08
CA LYS A 108 0.45 -6.21 13.68
C LYS A 108 -0.02 -4.89 13.10
N ASP A 109 0.88 -3.95 12.88
CA ASP A 109 0.57 -2.64 12.29
C ASP A 109 0.08 -2.81 10.84
N ILE A 110 0.73 -3.66 10.03
CA ILE A 110 0.25 -4.06 8.71
C ILE A 110 -1.16 -4.70 8.78
N TYR A 111 -1.40 -5.57 9.77
CA TYR A 111 -2.72 -6.17 9.94
C TYR A 111 -3.76 -5.11 10.32
N GLN A 112 -3.42 -4.27 11.28
CA GLN A 112 -4.28 -3.19 11.76
C GLN A 112 -4.59 -2.23 10.63
N ASP A 113 -3.62 -1.68 9.90
CA ASP A 113 -3.89 -0.73 8.82
C ASP A 113 -4.74 -1.35 7.70
N LYS A 114 -4.50 -2.62 7.36
CA LYS A 114 -5.34 -3.34 6.39
C LYS A 114 -6.80 -3.55 6.84
N HIS A 115 -7.04 -3.65 8.15
CA HIS A 115 -8.36 -4.00 8.72
C HIS A 115 -9.07 -2.83 9.42
N ASN A 116 -8.33 -1.81 9.82
CA ASN A 116 -8.79 -0.56 10.43
C ASN A 116 -9.14 0.49 9.37
N ALA A 117 -9.03 0.15 8.09
CA ALA A 117 -9.57 0.91 6.97
C ALA A 117 -11.11 1.02 7.05
N GLU A 118 -11.63 1.56 8.14
CA GLU A 118 -12.83 2.35 8.13
C GLU A 118 -12.58 3.48 7.11
N LYS A 119 -13.12 3.28 5.89
CA LYS A 119 -13.25 4.25 4.77
C LYS A 119 -12.12 4.32 3.72
N GLY A 120 -11.27 3.32 3.62
CA GLY A 120 -10.68 2.98 2.33
C GLY A 120 -11.65 2.04 1.63
N VAL A 121 -12.81 2.52 1.16
CA VAL A 121 -13.86 1.64 0.58
C VAL A 121 -13.17 0.72 -0.44
N PRO A 122 -13.08 -0.62 -0.20
CA PRO A 122 -12.68 -1.52 -1.26
C PRO A 122 -13.70 -1.27 -2.36
N MET A 123 -13.24 -0.65 -3.46
CA MET A 123 -14.10 -0.16 -4.53
C MET A 123 -15.08 -1.26 -4.89
N PRO A 124 -16.36 -1.15 -4.48
CA PRO A 124 -17.29 -2.23 -4.69
C PRO A 124 -17.45 -2.42 -6.21
N PRO A 125 -17.78 -3.64 -6.68
CA PRO A 125 -18.24 -3.82 -8.05
C PRO A 125 -19.31 -2.76 -8.34
N PRO A 126 -19.41 -2.25 -9.59
CA PRO A 126 -20.10 -1.00 -9.90
C PRO A 126 -21.42 -0.87 -9.16
N LEU A 127 -21.44 -0.04 -8.11
CA LEU A 127 -22.67 0.20 -7.38
C LEU A 127 -23.69 0.82 -8.35
N PRO A 128 -24.97 0.43 -8.27
CA PRO A 128 -26.02 1.20 -8.90
C PRO A 128 -25.90 2.64 -8.36
N PRO A 129 -25.99 3.66 -9.23
CA PRO A 129 -25.88 5.03 -8.78
C PRO A 129 -27.03 5.29 -7.79
N PRO A 130 -26.86 6.15 -6.76
CA PRO A 130 -27.95 6.47 -5.86
C PRO A 130 -29.17 6.98 -6.65
N PRO A 131 -30.41 6.77 -6.18
CA PRO A 131 -31.60 7.23 -6.89
C PRO A 131 -31.48 8.73 -7.21
N GLY A 132 -31.60 9.11 -8.49
CA GLY A 132 -31.45 10.49 -8.95
C GLY A 132 -30.01 10.94 -9.30
N ALA A 133 -28.99 10.11 -9.09
CA ALA A 133 -27.64 10.41 -9.58
C ALA A 133 -27.58 10.27 -11.11
N GLY A 134 -27.41 11.42 -11.77
CA GLY A 134 -27.23 11.49 -13.21
C GLY A 134 -25.83 11.03 -13.68
N PRO A 135 -25.60 10.99 -15.01
CA PRO A 135 -24.33 10.58 -15.63
C PRO A 135 -23.08 11.28 -15.06
N SER A 136 -23.22 12.51 -14.54
CA SER A 136 -22.13 13.27 -13.92
C SER A 136 -21.51 12.58 -12.70
N TRP A 137 -22.31 11.87 -11.90
CA TRP A 137 -21.84 11.18 -10.69
C TRP A 137 -20.94 9.99 -11.06
N ARG A 138 -21.37 9.21 -12.05
CA ARG A 138 -20.63 8.03 -12.53
C ARG A 138 -19.29 8.41 -13.17
N GLN A 139 -19.20 9.57 -13.79
CA GLN A 139 -17.97 10.10 -14.39
C GLN A 139 -16.94 10.54 -13.33
N HIS A 140 -17.38 11.10 -12.21
CA HIS A 140 -16.50 11.39 -11.07
C HIS A 140 -15.92 10.09 -10.49
N GLU A 141 -16.78 9.09 -10.30
CA GLU A 141 -16.39 7.79 -9.77
C GLU A 141 -15.33 7.11 -10.66
N GLN A 142 -15.55 7.06 -11.97
CA GLN A 142 -14.62 6.46 -12.93
C GLN A 142 -13.23 7.12 -12.91
N ASN A 143 -13.17 8.45 -12.85
CA ASN A 143 -11.91 9.18 -12.70
C ASN A 143 -11.20 8.84 -11.39
N HIS A 144 -11.94 8.68 -10.30
CA HIS A 144 -11.38 8.25 -9.02
C HIS A 144 -10.76 6.85 -9.10
N ARG A 145 -11.44 5.87 -9.72
CA ARG A 145 -10.91 4.50 -9.86
C ARG A 145 -9.68 4.44 -10.74
N ILE A 146 -9.64 5.20 -11.84
CA ILE A 146 -8.46 5.28 -12.71
C ILE A 146 -7.30 5.91 -11.93
N ALA A 147 -7.53 7.02 -11.22
CA ALA A 147 -6.50 7.69 -10.44
C ALA A 147 -5.97 6.80 -9.30
N GLN A 148 -6.86 6.06 -8.64
CA GLN A 148 -6.47 5.09 -7.61
C GLN A 148 -5.71 3.91 -8.22
N GLY A 149 -6.14 3.36 -9.36
CA GLY A 149 -5.45 2.26 -10.02
C GLY A 149 -4.02 2.62 -10.45
N VAL A 150 -3.81 3.83 -10.97
CA VAL A 150 -2.46 4.34 -11.27
C VAL A 150 -1.63 4.51 -9.99
N ARG A 151 -2.25 4.97 -8.90
CA ARG A 151 -1.56 5.20 -7.63
C ARG A 151 -1.18 3.89 -6.93
N SER A 152 -2.03 2.88 -7.00
CA SER A 152 -1.78 1.54 -6.45
C SER A 152 -0.88 0.70 -7.35
N GLY A 153 -0.65 1.13 -8.59
CA GLY A 153 0.09 0.36 -9.61
C GLY A 153 -0.73 -0.75 -10.26
N GLN A 154 -2.04 -0.83 -9.97
CA GLN A 154 -3.00 -1.72 -10.64
C GLN A 154 -3.31 -1.32 -12.07
N LEU A 155 -2.96 -0.10 -12.47
CA LEU A 155 -3.05 0.36 -13.85
C LEU A 155 -1.69 0.89 -14.28
N THR A 156 -1.24 0.49 -15.46
CA THR A 156 -0.15 1.17 -16.16
C THR A 156 -0.57 2.59 -16.55
N LYS A 157 0.40 3.41 -16.95
CA LYS A 157 0.08 4.78 -17.39
C LYS A 157 -0.68 4.76 -18.71
N GLU A 158 -0.34 3.81 -19.56
CA GLU A 158 -0.87 3.58 -20.89
C GLU A 158 -2.33 3.11 -20.79
N GLU A 159 -2.64 2.14 -19.94
CA GLU A 159 -4.02 1.71 -19.65
C GLU A 159 -4.84 2.86 -19.07
N ALA A 160 -4.29 3.56 -18.09
CA ALA A 160 -4.97 4.71 -17.50
C ALA A 160 -5.21 5.84 -18.53
N GLN A 161 -4.32 6.01 -19.51
CA GLN A 161 -4.53 6.94 -20.61
C GLN A 161 -5.65 6.46 -21.55
N SER A 162 -5.68 5.18 -21.92
CA SER A 162 -6.75 4.58 -22.72
C SER A 162 -8.11 4.74 -22.05
N LEU A 163 -8.21 4.40 -20.76
CA LEU A 163 -9.43 4.56 -19.96
C LEU A 163 -9.88 6.04 -19.88
N ARG A 164 -8.94 6.98 -19.74
CA ARG A 164 -9.25 8.42 -19.77
C ARG A 164 -9.71 8.90 -21.15
N GLN A 165 -9.23 8.30 -22.23
CA GLN A 165 -9.71 8.59 -23.58
C GLN A 165 -11.16 8.11 -23.75
N GLY A 166 -11.47 6.89 -23.30
CA GLY A 166 -12.84 6.38 -23.26
C GLY A 166 -13.81 7.31 -22.52
N GLU A 167 -13.43 7.77 -21.32
CA GLU A 167 -14.22 8.73 -20.54
C GLU A 167 -14.42 10.08 -21.27
N LYS A 168 -13.40 10.55 -21.99
CA LYS A 168 -13.51 11.77 -22.81
C LYS A 168 -14.50 11.58 -23.96
N SER A 169 -14.50 10.42 -24.61
CA SER A 169 -15.45 10.09 -25.68
C SER A 169 -16.89 10.11 -25.17
N VAL A 170 -17.16 9.45 -24.04
CA VAL A 170 -18.51 9.48 -23.42
C VAL A 170 -18.91 10.89 -23.00
N ARG A 171 -17.95 11.70 -22.53
CA ARG A 171 -18.20 13.13 -22.21
C ARG A 171 -18.52 13.95 -23.46
N ALA A 172 -17.86 13.69 -24.58
CA ALA A 172 -18.12 14.36 -25.86
C ALA A 172 -19.50 14.00 -26.40
N GLU A 173 -19.84 12.71 -26.43
CA GLU A 173 -21.16 12.20 -26.82
C GLU A 173 -22.28 12.82 -25.96
N ARG A 174 -22.11 12.87 -24.64
CA ARG A 174 -23.06 13.55 -23.76
C ARG A 174 -23.19 15.05 -24.04
N LYS A 175 -22.11 15.71 -24.46
CA LYS A 175 -22.15 17.14 -24.82
C LYS A 175 -22.94 17.32 -26.12
N GLU A 176 -22.76 16.41 -27.07
CA GLU A 176 -23.50 16.37 -28.34
C GLU A 176 -24.99 16.13 -28.14
N PHE A 177 -25.38 15.15 -27.32
CA PHE A 177 -26.79 14.92 -26.94
C PHE A 177 -27.43 16.05 -26.15
N ARG A 178 -26.65 17.03 -25.67
CA ARG A 178 -27.17 18.22 -24.98
C ARG A 178 -27.12 19.46 -25.86
N SER A 179 -26.64 19.34 -27.10
CA SER A 179 -26.40 20.46 -28.01
C SER A 179 -27.70 21.09 -28.51
N ASP A 180 -28.77 20.30 -28.61
CA ASP A 180 -30.13 20.71 -28.97
C ASP A 180 -30.94 21.25 -27.77
N GLY A 181 -30.35 21.24 -26.58
CA GLY A 181 -30.97 21.71 -25.33
C GLY A 181 -31.91 20.70 -24.67
N GLN A 182 -32.10 19.52 -25.25
CA GLN A 182 -32.84 18.42 -24.62
C GLN A 182 -31.87 17.31 -24.21
N PHE A 183 -32.34 16.37 -23.39
CA PHE A 183 -31.56 15.17 -23.08
C PHE A 183 -32.55 14.04 -22.82
N THR A 184 -32.93 13.38 -23.90
CA THR A 184 -34.04 12.43 -23.97
C THR A 184 -33.78 11.17 -23.12
N PRO A 185 -34.83 10.40 -22.77
CA PRO A 185 -34.67 9.12 -22.11
C PRO A 185 -33.73 8.16 -22.86
N GLN A 186 -33.79 8.14 -24.19
CA GLN A 186 -33.00 7.27 -25.06
C GLN A 186 -31.52 7.64 -25.01
N GLU A 187 -31.19 8.93 -25.11
CA GLU A 187 -29.81 9.43 -25.01
C GLU A 187 -29.23 9.17 -23.61
N ARG A 188 -30.05 9.35 -22.56
CA ARG A 188 -29.67 8.97 -21.19
C ARG A 188 -29.37 7.49 -21.07
N GLN A 189 -30.16 6.63 -21.70
CA GLN A 189 -29.95 5.18 -21.69
C GLN A 189 -28.66 4.82 -22.43
N LYS A 190 -28.40 5.43 -23.59
CA LYS A 190 -27.16 5.24 -24.35
C LYS A 190 -25.93 5.62 -23.53
N VAL A 191 -25.87 6.86 -23.02
CA VAL A 191 -24.77 7.34 -22.16
C VAL A 191 -24.60 6.43 -20.94
N ARG A 192 -25.68 5.93 -20.34
CA ARG A 192 -25.61 4.99 -19.22
C ARG A 192 -24.99 3.65 -19.62
N SER A 193 -25.32 3.14 -20.80
CA SER A 193 -24.71 1.92 -21.34
C SER A 193 -23.20 2.10 -21.54
N ASP A 194 -22.78 3.21 -22.15
CA ASP A 194 -21.35 3.45 -22.41
C ASP A 194 -20.57 3.62 -21.10
N LEU A 195 -21.12 4.33 -20.12
CA LEU A 195 -20.51 4.46 -18.80
C LEU A 195 -20.44 3.11 -18.05
N ASN A 196 -21.35 2.17 -18.31
CA ASN A 196 -21.28 0.83 -17.74
C ASN A 196 -20.17 0.00 -18.41
N GLU A 197 -20.04 0.10 -19.73
CA GLU A 197 -18.96 -0.55 -20.48
C GLU A 197 -17.58 -0.03 -20.03
N GLN A 198 -17.42 1.29 -19.93
CA GLN A 198 -16.19 1.90 -19.39
C GLN A 198 -15.91 1.44 -17.96
N SER A 199 -16.95 1.38 -17.12
CA SER A 199 -16.82 0.86 -15.76
C SER A 199 -16.34 -0.59 -15.71
N GLN A 200 -16.74 -1.44 -16.66
CA GLN A 200 -16.28 -2.82 -16.78
C GLN A 200 -14.83 -2.88 -17.27
N LYS A 201 -14.44 -2.07 -18.25
CA LYS A 201 -13.04 -1.95 -18.68
C LYS A 201 -12.14 -1.53 -17.52
N ILE A 202 -12.49 -0.46 -16.80
CA ILE A 202 -11.76 -0.04 -15.59
C ILE A 202 -11.65 -1.15 -14.55
N TYR A 203 -12.65 -2.04 -14.44
CA TYR A 203 -12.57 -3.19 -13.56
C TYR A 203 -11.59 -4.23 -14.10
N GLN A 204 -11.74 -4.65 -15.36
CA GLN A 204 -10.88 -5.63 -16.02
C GLN A 204 -9.42 -5.21 -15.96
N GLU A 205 -9.09 -3.99 -16.36
CA GLU A 205 -7.72 -3.45 -16.38
C GLU A 205 -7.10 -3.37 -14.98
N LYS A 206 -7.92 -3.25 -13.92
CA LYS A 206 -7.41 -3.27 -12.53
C LYS A 206 -7.14 -4.68 -11.99
N HIS A 207 -7.68 -5.69 -12.67
CA HIS A 207 -7.76 -7.08 -12.22
C HIS A 207 -7.14 -8.09 -13.17
N ASP A 208 -6.72 -7.68 -14.37
CA ASP A 208 -6.11 -8.53 -15.41
C ASP A 208 -4.72 -9.04 -15.05
N GLY A 209 -4.06 -8.43 -14.07
CA GLY A 209 -2.75 -8.86 -13.59
C GLY A 209 -1.64 -7.90 -13.97
N ASP A 210 -1.87 -7.04 -14.96
CA ASP A 210 -0.89 -6.07 -15.44
C ASP A 210 -0.65 -5.00 -14.37
N THR A 211 0.61 -4.63 -14.19
CA THR A 211 1.00 -3.65 -13.18
C THR A 211 2.02 -2.69 -13.73
N ALA A 212 1.92 -1.43 -13.31
CA ALA A 212 2.90 -0.42 -13.68
C ALA A 212 4.31 -0.88 -13.24
N PRO A 213 5.34 -0.74 -14.10
CA PRO A 213 6.70 -1.08 -13.72
C PRO A 213 7.12 -0.29 -12.47
N LYS A 214 7.69 -1.00 -11.48
CA LYS A 214 8.25 -0.37 -10.26
C LYS A 214 9.36 0.59 -10.72
N LYS A 215 9.17 1.89 -10.46
CA LYS A 215 10.18 2.93 -10.72
C LYS A 215 11.31 2.87 -9.71
#